data_AF-A0A1B7NZV9-F1
#
_entry.id   AF-A0A1B7NZV9-F1
#
_cell.length_a   1.000
_cell.length_b   1.000
_cell.length_c   1.000
_cell.angle_alpha   90.00
_cell.angle_beta   90.00
_cell.angle_gamma   90.00
#
_symmetry.space_group_name_H-M   'P 1'
#
loop_
_entity.id
_entity.type
_entity.pdbx_description
1 polymer ?
#
loop_
_entity_poly.entity_id
_entity_poly.type
_entity_poly.pdbx_seq_one_letter_code
_entity_poly.pdbx_strand_id
1 'polypeptide(L)'
;MTFLPPIRQKLTSMRCTRGPKYYLSSFLSPHIGHRSLHAKATEYLQAHDPDWTESQRTIRESIAKICSKFPDEYWLNADETKRYPLDFQAALAKDGWLGICMPTEYGGSQLGISEAAVMMQTISESGAGMSGASSVHMNIFGLEPVVKFGNEEQKERFLIPLIQGRERACFGVTELIPGSTR
;
A
#
# COMPACT_ATOMS: atom_id res chain seq x y z
N MET A 1 63.38 -4.23 -8.45
CA MET A 1 62.08 -4.24 -9.16
C MET A 1 61.24 -3.11 -8.58
N THR A 2 60.78 -2.25 -9.47
CA THR A 2 60.24 -0.90 -9.26
C THR A 2 58.87 -0.90 -8.58
N PHE A 3 58.72 -0.04 -7.56
CA PHE A 3 57.44 0.34 -6.94
C PHE A 3 56.71 1.35 -7.85
N LEU A 4 55.43 1.08 -8.14
CA LEU A 4 54.48 2.03 -8.75
C LEU A 4 53.65 2.71 -7.63
N PRO A 5 53.49 4.05 -7.64
CA PRO A 5 52.69 4.76 -6.65
C PRO A 5 51.18 4.79 -6.99
N PRO A 6 50.30 4.98 -5.97
CA PRO A 6 48.85 5.06 -6.14
C PRO A 6 48.37 6.43 -6.65
N ILE A 7 47.42 6.41 -7.58
CA ILE A 7 46.79 7.61 -8.15
C ILE A 7 45.64 8.07 -7.22
N ARG A 8 45.80 9.25 -6.62
CA ARG A 8 44.72 10.06 -6.01
C ARG A 8 43.81 10.59 -7.11
N GLN A 9 42.54 10.20 -7.14
CA GLN A 9 41.50 10.98 -7.84
C GLN A 9 40.84 11.97 -6.87
N LYS A 10 40.91 13.25 -7.26
CA LYS A 10 40.30 14.39 -6.57
C LYS A 10 38.79 14.40 -6.80
N LEU A 11 38.03 14.71 -5.76
CA LEU A 11 36.66 15.20 -5.86
C LEU A 11 36.60 16.46 -6.74
N THR A 12 35.69 16.48 -7.71
CA THR A 12 35.20 17.70 -8.35
C THR A 12 33.68 17.73 -8.26
N SER A 13 33.17 18.69 -7.49
CA SER A 13 31.74 18.98 -7.36
C SER A 13 31.15 19.34 -8.72
N MET A 14 30.06 18.68 -9.10
CA MET A 14 29.29 19.02 -10.29
C MET A 14 28.50 20.30 -10.01
N ARG A 15 29.03 21.44 -10.48
CA ARG A 15 28.25 22.69 -10.57
C ARG A 15 27.27 22.56 -11.73
N CYS A 16 25.99 22.74 -11.45
CA CYS A 16 24.94 22.89 -12.45
C CYS A 16 25.22 24.13 -13.32
N THR A 17 25.58 23.93 -14.58
CA THR A 17 25.82 25.02 -15.55
C THR A 17 24.49 25.43 -16.18
N ARG A 18 24.18 26.74 -16.09
CA ARG A 18 23.03 27.39 -16.73
C ARG A 18 23.13 27.28 -18.26
N GLY A 19 22.16 26.63 -18.90
CA GLY A 19 21.94 26.66 -20.35
C GLY A 19 21.36 27.99 -20.86
N PRO A 20 21.42 28.24 -22.19
CA PRO A 20 21.30 29.57 -22.76
C PRO A 20 19.86 30.11 -22.84
N LYS A 21 19.74 31.43 -22.68
CA LYS A 21 18.50 32.21 -22.81
C LYS A 21 18.16 32.40 -24.29
N TYR A 22 17.08 31.78 -24.76
CA TYR A 22 16.45 32.15 -26.02
C TYR A 22 15.21 33.00 -25.73
N TYR A 23 15.28 34.27 -26.13
CA TYR A 23 14.14 35.19 -26.22
C TYR A 23 13.32 34.82 -27.44
N LEU A 24 12.06 34.41 -27.25
CA LEU A 24 11.03 34.46 -28.28
C LEU A 24 9.74 35.01 -27.68
N SER A 25 9.36 36.15 -28.24
CA SER A 25 8.17 36.97 -28.13
C SER A 25 6.86 36.29 -27.70
N SER A 26 6.24 36.90 -26.69
CA SER A 26 4.82 37.21 -26.52
C SER A 26 3.81 36.49 -27.43
N PHE A 27 3.28 35.37 -26.94
CA PHE A 27 1.87 35.01 -27.12
C PHE A 27 1.26 34.79 -25.72
N LEU A 28 0.56 35.81 -25.25
CA LEU A 28 -0.27 35.74 -24.04
C LEU A 28 -1.46 34.82 -24.34
N SER A 29 -1.48 33.64 -23.72
CA SER A 29 -2.67 32.81 -23.61
C SER A 29 -2.90 32.51 -22.12
N PRO A 30 -3.97 33.03 -21.50
CA PRO A 30 -4.16 32.97 -20.05
C PRO A 30 -4.88 31.68 -19.67
N HIS A 31 -4.25 30.53 -19.79
CA HIS A 31 -4.70 29.31 -19.11
C HIS A 31 -3.48 28.47 -18.73
N ILE A 32 -2.78 28.87 -17.66
CA ILE A 32 -2.04 27.91 -16.85
C ILE A 32 -3.10 27.14 -16.06
N GLY A 33 -3.80 26.23 -16.75
CA GLY A 33 -4.51 25.16 -16.09
C GLY A 33 -3.48 24.38 -15.30
N HIS A 34 -3.76 24.15 -14.02
CA HIS A 34 -3.03 23.21 -13.20
C HIS A 34 -2.87 21.93 -14.02
N ARG A 35 -1.66 21.59 -14.46
CA ARG A 35 -1.45 20.29 -15.11
C ARG A 35 -1.81 19.24 -14.07
N SER A 36 -2.92 18.54 -14.25
CA SER A 36 -3.14 17.25 -13.59
C SER A 36 -2.09 16.32 -14.17
N LEU A 37 -0.93 16.28 -13.52
CA LEU A 37 0.23 15.48 -13.94
C LEU A 37 0.22 14.08 -13.32
N HIS A 38 -0.88 13.69 -12.68
CA HIS A 38 -1.06 12.35 -12.16
C HIS A 38 -2.22 11.71 -12.90
N ALA A 39 -1.90 10.92 -13.92
CA ALA A 39 -2.81 9.85 -14.33
C ALA A 39 -3.19 9.11 -13.03
N LYS A 40 -4.48 8.88 -12.79
CA LYS A 40 -4.88 8.18 -11.57
C LYS A 40 -4.14 6.85 -11.59
N ALA A 41 -3.54 6.43 -10.49
CA ALA A 41 -2.87 5.13 -10.46
C ALA A 41 -3.84 3.98 -10.86
N THR A 42 -5.15 4.22 -10.69
CA THR A 42 -6.24 3.37 -11.19
C THR A 42 -6.32 3.20 -12.73
N GLU A 43 -5.76 4.13 -13.52
CA GLU A 43 -5.84 4.19 -14.98
C GLU A 43 -4.96 3.13 -15.67
N TYR A 44 -3.96 2.59 -14.96
CA TYR A 44 -3.08 1.50 -15.43
C TYR A 44 -3.30 0.17 -14.72
N LEU A 45 -4.35 0.05 -13.91
CA LEU A 45 -4.70 -1.22 -13.29
C LEU A 45 -5.08 -2.21 -14.39
N GLN A 46 -4.25 -3.23 -14.62
CA GLN A 46 -4.59 -4.36 -15.50
C GLN A 46 -5.86 -5.06 -14.96
N ALA A 47 -7.03 -4.66 -15.45
CA ALA A 47 -8.32 -5.23 -15.05
C ALA A 47 -8.64 -6.54 -15.81
N HIS A 48 -7.91 -6.82 -16.88
CA HIS A 48 -8.14 -7.93 -17.79
C HIS A 48 -6.88 -8.76 -18.00
N ASP A 49 -6.22 -9.14 -16.91
CA ASP A 49 -5.19 -10.18 -16.95
C ASP A 49 -5.86 -11.53 -17.27
N PRO A 50 -5.51 -12.18 -18.40
CA PRO A 50 -6.10 -13.47 -18.77
C PRO A 50 -5.79 -14.59 -17.77
N ASP A 51 -4.73 -14.44 -16.96
CA ASP A 51 -4.31 -15.45 -15.98
C ASP A 51 -5.14 -15.42 -14.69
N TRP A 52 -6.01 -14.43 -14.52
CA TRP A 52 -6.81 -14.28 -13.32
C TRP A 52 -8.11 -15.08 -13.37
N THR A 53 -8.53 -15.56 -12.21
CA THR A 53 -9.86 -16.14 -12.04
C THR A 53 -10.93 -15.02 -12.03
N GLU A 54 -12.18 -15.41 -12.23
CA GLU A 54 -13.30 -14.46 -12.16
C GLU A 54 -13.44 -13.83 -10.76
N SER A 55 -13.16 -14.61 -9.72
CA SER A 55 -13.11 -14.13 -8.33
C SER A 55 -12.07 -13.02 -8.17
N GLN A 56 -10.85 -13.24 -8.66
CA GLN A 56 -9.76 -12.26 -8.58
C GLN A 56 -10.09 -10.96 -9.34
N ARG A 57 -10.70 -11.04 -10.52
CA ARG A 57 -11.17 -9.86 -11.27
C ARG A 57 -12.21 -9.07 -10.47
N THR A 58 -13.22 -9.76 -9.94
CA THR A 58 -14.28 -9.15 -9.12
C THR A 58 -13.71 -8.43 -7.89
N ILE A 59 -12.71 -9.03 -7.23
CA ILE A 59 -12.03 -8.44 -6.08
C ILE A 59 -11.29 -7.17 -6.48
N ARG A 60 -10.52 -7.19 -7.57
CA ARG A 60 -9.82 -6.00 -8.05
C ARG A 60 -10.77 -4.86 -8.36
N GLU A 61 -11.86 -5.13 -9.07
CA GLU A 61 -12.86 -4.10 -9.38
C GLU A 61 -13.47 -3.50 -8.11
N SER A 62 -13.83 -4.36 -7.15
CA SER A 62 -14.43 -3.94 -5.88
C SER A 62 -13.47 -3.10 -5.04
N ILE A 63 -12.22 -3.54 -4.91
CA ILE A 63 -11.18 -2.84 -4.16
C ILE A 63 -10.79 -1.53 -4.86
N ALA A 64 -10.64 -1.52 -6.18
CA ALA A 64 -10.35 -0.31 -6.95
C ALA A 64 -11.44 0.74 -6.75
N LYS A 65 -12.72 0.34 -6.69
CA LYS A 65 -13.84 1.24 -6.40
C LYS A 65 -13.73 1.87 -5.01
N ILE A 66 -13.30 1.12 -4.00
CA ILE A 66 -13.05 1.65 -2.65
C ILE A 66 -11.87 2.63 -2.69
N CYS A 67 -10.74 2.20 -3.25
CA CYS A 67 -9.52 3.01 -3.35
C CYS A 67 -9.72 4.33 -4.11
N SER A 68 -10.63 4.36 -5.10
CA SER A 68 -10.94 5.58 -5.87
C SER A 68 -11.44 6.76 -5.02
N LYS A 69 -11.89 6.49 -3.78
CA LYS A 69 -12.33 7.50 -2.81
C LYS A 69 -11.19 8.11 -2.00
N PHE A 70 -9.98 7.56 -2.11
CA PHE A 70 -8.79 7.95 -1.34
C PHE A 70 -7.66 8.34 -2.32
N PRO A 71 -7.69 9.57 -2.85
CA PRO A 71 -6.74 10.02 -3.85
C PRO A 71 -5.35 10.30 -3.24
N ASP A 72 -4.36 10.58 -4.09
CA ASP A 72 -2.97 10.82 -3.68
C ASP A 72 -2.85 11.93 -2.61
N GLU A 73 -3.70 12.95 -2.65
CA GLU A 73 -3.72 14.03 -1.64
C GLU A 73 -4.10 13.52 -0.24
N TYR A 74 -4.97 12.50 -0.15
CA TYR A 74 -5.30 11.86 1.13
C TYR A 74 -4.07 11.18 1.73
N TRP A 75 -3.35 10.42 0.91
CA TRP A 75 -2.16 9.68 1.33
C TRP A 75 -1.01 10.60 1.68
N LEU A 76 -0.78 11.64 0.87
CA LEU A 76 0.21 12.67 1.15
C LEU A 76 -0.07 13.37 2.48
N ASN A 77 -1.33 13.78 2.71
CA ASN A 77 -1.70 14.42 3.98
C ASN A 77 -1.52 13.46 5.18
N ALA A 78 -1.89 12.19 5.04
CA ALA A 78 -1.71 11.20 6.09
C ALA A 78 -0.22 11.00 6.43
N ASP A 79 0.66 10.99 5.43
CA ASP A 79 2.11 10.90 5.61
C ASP A 79 2.68 12.14 6.31
N GLU A 80 2.38 13.33 5.80
CA GLU A 80 2.84 14.62 6.37
C GLU A 80 2.39 14.80 7.83
N THR A 81 1.17 14.36 8.14
CA THR A 81 0.59 14.46 9.49
C THR A 81 0.87 13.25 10.37
N LYS A 82 1.56 12.22 9.85
CA LYS A 82 1.87 10.96 10.54
C LYS A 82 0.61 10.26 11.09
N ARG A 83 -0.50 10.35 10.35
CA ARG A 83 -1.80 9.83 10.76
C ARG A 83 -2.02 8.44 10.17
N TYR A 84 -2.52 7.52 11.00
CA TYR A 84 -2.95 6.22 10.54
C TYR A 84 -4.26 6.33 9.72
N PRO A 85 -4.39 5.64 8.57
CA PRO A 85 -5.51 5.81 7.64
C PRO A 85 -6.79 5.08 8.11
N LEU A 86 -7.36 5.53 9.24
CA LEU A 86 -8.55 4.92 9.84
C LEU A 86 -9.77 4.95 8.91
N ASP A 87 -9.93 6.02 8.14
CA ASP A 87 -11.06 6.18 7.21
C ASP A 87 -11.03 5.12 6.09
N PHE A 88 -9.83 4.82 5.59
CA PHE A 88 -9.60 3.78 4.59
C PHE A 88 -9.89 2.39 5.17
N GLN A 89 -9.38 2.09 6.36
CA GLN A 89 -9.65 0.82 7.03
C GLN A 89 -11.15 0.64 7.31
N ALA A 90 -11.84 1.70 7.75
CA ALA A 90 -13.28 1.66 7.99
C ALA A 90 -14.08 1.41 6.70
N ALA A 91 -13.66 1.98 5.56
CA ALA A 91 -14.29 1.73 4.27
C ALA A 91 -14.15 0.26 3.84
N LEU A 92 -12.99 -0.36 4.07
CA LEU A 92 -12.77 -1.78 3.80
C LEU A 92 -13.55 -2.69 4.76
N ALA A 93 -13.59 -2.35 6.05
CA ALA A 93 -14.33 -3.10 7.07
C ALA A 93 -15.84 -3.12 6.78
N LYS A 94 -16.39 -1.97 6.36
CA LYS A 94 -17.82 -1.83 6.03
C LYS A 94 -18.26 -2.82 4.95
N ASP A 95 -17.39 -3.08 3.97
CA ASP A 95 -17.65 -3.96 2.85
C ASP A 95 -17.11 -5.39 3.09
N GLY A 96 -16.65 -5.71 4.30
CA GLY A 96 -16.23 -7.05 4.73
C GLY A 96 -14.80 -7.47 4.35
N TRP A 97 -14.00 -6.57 3.75
CA TRP A 97 -12.69 -6.92 3.20
C TRP A 97 -11.62 -7.26 4.23
N LEU A 98 -11.82 -6.85 5.49
CA LEU A 98 -10.91 -7.24 6.58
C LEU A 98 -11.01 -8.73 6.93
N GLY A 99 -12.10 -9.40 6.55
CA GLY A 99 -12.31 -10.82 6.76
C GLY A 99 -12.03 -11.69 5.54
N ILE A 100 -11.29 -11.21 4.53
CA ILE A 100 -11.17 -11.88 3.22
C ILE A 100 -10.79 -13.37 3.31
N CYS A 101 -9.82 -13.73 4.17
CA CYS A 101 -9.38 -15.11 4.39
C CYS A 101 -9.98 -15.76 5.64
N MET A 102 -10.81 -15.04 6.39
CA MET A 102 -11.35 -15.53 7.65
C MET A 102 -12.55 -16.46 7.43
N PRO A 103 -12.84 -17.39 8.36
CA PRO A 103 -13.99 -18.29 8.24
C PRO A 103 -15.33 -17.54 8.18
N THR A 104 -16.26 -18.07 7.39
CA THR A 104 -17.60 -17.49 7.20
C THR A 104 -18.44 -17.48 8.48
N GLU A 105 -18.25 -18.47 9.36
CA GLU A 105 -18.94 -18.58 10.66
C GLU A 105 -18.65 -17.40 11.61
N TYR A 106 -17.54 -16.68 11.43
CA TYR A 106 -17.19 -15.47 12.18
C TYR A 106 -17.37 -14.17 11.38
N GLY A 107 -17.99 -14.25 10.19
CA GLY A 107 -18.27 -13.11 9.32
C GLY A 107 -17.18 -12.81 8.26
N GLY A 108 -16.26 -13.74 8.02
CA GLY A 108 -15.28 -13.63 6.92
C GLY A 108 -15.80 -14.15 5.58
N SER A 109 -14.97 -14.06 4.54
CA SER A 109 -15.31 -14.51 3.18
C SER A 109 -14.74 -15.89 2.83
N GLN A 110 -13.85 -16.43 3.67
CA GLN A 110 -13.18 -17.73 3.49
C GLN A 110 -12.53 -17.89 2.09
N LEU A 111 -12.02 -16.79 1.53
CA LEU A 111 -11.27 -16.79 0.29
C LEU A 111 -9.79 -17.16 0.53
N GLY A 112 -9.08 -17.48 -0.55
CA GLY A 112 -7.70 -17.89 -0.50
C GLY A 112 -6.69 -16.74 -0.40
N ILE A 113 -5.43 -17.11 -0.17
CA ILE A 113 -4.31 -16.17 -0.18
C ILE A 113 -4.10 -15.54 -1.56
N SER A 114 -4.45 -16.25 -2.64
CA SER A 114 -4.38 -15.71 -4.00
C SER A 114 -5.32 -14.51 -4.21
N GLU A 115 -6.54 -14.59 -3.68
CA GLU A 115 -7.51 -13.50 -3.67
C GLU A 115 -7.04 -12.34 -2.80
N ALA A 116 -6.51 -12.65 -1.61
CA ALA A 116 -5.94 -11.64 -0.73
C ALA A 116 -4.73 -10.93 -1.36
N ALA A 117 -3.89 -11.65 -2.10
CA ALA A 117 -2.76 -11.06 -2.83
C ALA A 117 -3.25 -10.05 -3.88
N VAL A 118 -4.32 -10.37 -4.62
CA VAL A 118 -4.92 -9.44 -5.60
C VAL A 118 -5.50 -8.20 -4.92
N MET A 119 -6.16 -8.36 -3.77
CA MET A 119 -6.62 -7.22 -2.95
C MET A 119 -5.44 -6.32 -2.57
N MET A 120 -4.37 -6.90 -2.01
CA MET A 120 -3.18 -6.17 -1.55
C MET A 120 -2.44 -5.47 -2.70
N GLN A 121 -2.32 -6.14 -3.84
CA GLN A 121 -1.76 -5.57 -5.05
C GLN A 121 -2.59 -4.38 -5.52
N THR A 122 -3.92 -4.52 -5.59
CA THR A 122 -4.81 -3.45 -6.05
C THR A 122 -4.76 -2.23 -5.11
N ILE A 123 -4.70 -2.44 -3.79
CA ILE A 123 -4.52 -1.35 -2.82
C ILE A 123 -3.19 -0.65 -3.08
N SER A 124 -2.10 -1.41 -3.23
CA SER A 124 -0.76 -0.84 -3.42
C SER A 124 -0.66 -0.02 -4.72
N GLU A 125 -1.23 -0.55 -5.80
CA GLU A 125 -1.27 0.08 -7.13
C GLU A 125 -2.22 1.29 -7.18
N SER A 126 -3.08 1.50 -6.18
CA SER A 126 -4.05 2.62 -6.19
C SER A 126 -3.47 3.99 -5.85
N GLY A 127 -2.18 4.06 -5.49
CA GLY A 127 -1.53 5.26 -4.93
C GLY A 127 -1.32 5.16 -3.42
N ALA A 128 -2.03 4.25 -2.74
CA ALA A 128 -1.88 4.02 -1.31
C ALA A 128 -0.53 3.39 -0.91
N GLY A 129 0.10 2.66 -1.84
CA GLY A 129 1.38 2.01 -1.65
C GLY A 129 1.44 1.16 -0.37
N MET A 130 2.61 1.19 0.28
CA MET A 130 2.82 0.44 1.52
C MET A 130 1.96 0.94 2.68
N SER A 131 1.63 2.23 2.75
CA SER A 131 0.79 2.78 3.83
C SER A 131 -0.61 2.16 3.85
N GLY A 132 -1.23 2.03 2.67
CA GLY A 132 -2.52 1.34 2.52
C GLY A 132 -2.41 -0.16 2.80
N ALA A 133 -1.46 -0.84 2.15
CA ALA A 133 -1.24 -2.27 2.32
C ALA A 133 -0.96 -2.65 3.79
N SER A 134 -0.04 -1.95 4.45
CA SER A 134 0.32 -2.21 5.84
C SER A 134 -0.85 -1.95 6.80
N SER A 135 -1.81 -1.08 6.46
CA SER A 135 -2.98 -0.85 7.32
C SER A 135 -3.96 -2.03 7.39
N VAL A 136 -3.88 -2.98 6.46
CA VAL A 136 -4.84 -4.10 6.35
C VAL A 136 -4.19 -5.48 6.43
N HIS A 137 -2.91 -5.62 6.06
CA HIS A 137 -2.25 -6.92 5.93
C HIS A 137 -2.31 -7.79 7.20
N MET A 138 -2.29 -7.17 8.38
CA MET A 138 -2.41 -7.85 9.68
C MET A 138 -3.68 -8.69 9.81
N ASN A 139 -4.75 -8.34 9.11
CA ASN A 139 -5.99 -9.13 9.11
C ASN A 139 -5.88 -10.41 8.28
N ILE A 140 -4.91 -10.51 7.37
CA ILE A 140 -4.72 -11.68 6.50
C ILE A 140 -3.90 -12.75 7.22
N PHE A 141 -2.78 -12.37 7.86
CA PHE A 141 -1.87 -13.34 8.49
C PHE A 141 -1.80 -13.26 10.01
N GLY A 142 -2.16 -12.12 10.62
CA GLY A 142 -1.92 -11.87 12.04
C GLY A 142 -2.69 -12.78 12.99
N LEU A 143 -3.95 -13.06 12.67
CA LEU A 143 -4.81 -13.96 13.46
C LEU A 143 -4.94 -15.37 12.86
N GLU A 144 -4.16 -15.70 11.84
CA GLU A 144 -4.13 -17.06 11.29
C GLU A 144 -3.81 -18.14 12.36
N PRO A 145 -2.94 -17.88 13.37
CA PRO A 145 -2.78 -18.81 14.48
C PRO A 145 -4.06 -19.02 15.30
N VAL A 146 -4.89 -17.99 15.49
CA VAL A 146 -6.18 -18.11 16.19
C VAL A 146 -7.17 -18.91 15.35
N VAL A 147 -7.21 -18.68 14.04
CA VAL A 147 -8.04 -19.47 13.11
C VAL A 147 -7.69 -20.96 13.18
N LYS A 148 -6.40 -21.29 13.15
CA LYS A 148 -5.93 -22.69 13.11
C LYS A 148 -5.95 -23.41 14.46
N PHE A 149 -5.58 -22.72 15.53
CA PHE A 149 -5.27 -23.35 16.82
C PHE A 149 -6.10 -22.81 17.98
N GLY A 150 -6.89 -21.76 17.76
CA GLY A 150 -7.77 -21.21 18.77
C GLY A 150 -8.93 -22.17 19.08
N ASN A 151 -9.38 -22.15 20.32
CA ASN A 151 -10.69 -22.72 20.66
C ASN A 151 -11.82 -21.78 20.22
N GLU A 152 -13.07 -22.25 20.30
CA GLU A 152 -14.24 -21.47 19.85
C GLU A 152 -14.38 -20.12 20.56
N GLU A 153 -14.17 -20.08 21.88
CA GLU A 153 -14.21 -18.83 22.66
C GLU A 153 -13.16 -17.81 22.17
N GLN A 154 -11.94 -18.27 21.87
CA GLN A 154 -10.87 -17.42 21.35
C GLN A 154 -11.20 -16.92 19.94
N LYS A 155 -11.72 -17.78 19.07
CA LYS A 155 -12.08 -17.40 17.70
C LYS A 155 -13.20 -16.35 17.69
N GLU A 156 -14.27 -16.55 18.45
CA GLU A 156 -15.35 -15.55 18.56
C GLU A 156 -14.82 -14.23 19.14
N ARG A 157 -14.03 -14.30 20.22
CA ARG A 157 -13.49 -13.13 20.91
C ARG A 157 -12.58 -12.30 20.00
N PHE A 158 -11.75 -12.91 19.17
CA PHE A 158 -10.73 -12.20 18.40
C PHE A 158 -11.11 -11.94 16.94
N LEU A 159 -11.77 -12.89 16.26
CA LEU A 159 -12.02 -12.77 14.82
C LEU A 159 -13.15 -11.79 14.52
N ILE A 160 -14.27 -11.87 15.25
CA ILE A 160 -15.44 -11.02 15.01
C ILE A 160 -15.11 -9.52 15.13
N PRO A 161 -14.50 -9.01 16.22
CA PRO A 161 -14.18 -7.59 16.31
C PRO A 161 -13.09 -7.15 15.33
N LEU A 162 -12.16 -8.04 14.97
CA LEU A 162 -11.13 -7.77 13.95
C LEU A 162 -11.78 -7.57 12.56
N ILE A 163 -12.63 -8.51 12.13
CA ILE A 163 -13.33 -8.46 10.83
C ILE A 163 -14.21 -7.20 10.74
N GLN A 164 -14.85 -6.81 11.84
CA GLN A 164 -15.67 -5.60 11.92
C GLN A 164 -14.84 -4.31 11.96
N GLY A 165 -13.50 -4.38 12.00
CA GLY A 165 -12.61 -3.23 12.12
C GLY A 165 -12.68 -2.50 13.46
N ARG A 166 -13.28 -3.13 14.49
CA ARG A 166 -13.34 -2.58 15.86
C ARG A 166 -12.02 -2.76 16.60
N GLU A 167 -11.32 -3.85 16.31
CA GLU A 167 -10.01 -4.17 16.86
C GLU A 167 -8.97 -4.34 15.75
N ARG A 168 -7.70 -4.19 16.12
CA ARG A 168 -6.56 -4.28 15.21
C ARG A 168 -5.50 -5.17 15.84
N ALA A 169 -5.03 -6.16 15.08
CA ALA A 169 -3.97 -7.06 15.52
C ALA A 169 -2.59 -6.43 15.30
N CYS A 170 -1.65 -6.80 16.17
CA CYS A 170 -0.22 -6.55 15.99
C CYS A 170 0.56 -7.84 16.25
N PHE A 171 1.73 -8.00 15.63
CA PHE A 171 2.58 -9.17 15.80
C PHE A 171 3.94 -8.75 16.34
N GLY A 172 4.26 -9.16 17.57
CA GLY A 172 5.49 -8.83 18.26
C GLY A 172 6.48 -10.00 18.22
N VAL A 173 7.31 -10.05 17.18
CA VAL A 173 8.41 -11.04 17.07
C VAL A 173 9.79 -10.39 17.13
N THR A 174 9.91 -9.17 16.62
CA THR A 174 11.19 -8.46 16.60
C THR A 174 11.63 -8.10 18.01
N GLU A 175 12.78 -8.64 18.42
CA GLU A 175 13.45 -8.31 19.68
C GLU A 175 14.80 -7.61 19.43
N LEU A 176 15.25 -6.80 20.38
CA LEU A 176 16.57 -6.18 20.33
C LEU A 176 17.63 -7.24 20.66
N ILE A 177 18.41 -7.66 19.67
CA ILE A 177 19.57 -8.53 19.88
C ILE A 177 20.81 -7.63 20.10
N PRO A 178 21.51 -7.73 21.25
CA PRO A 178 22.76 -7.02 21.45
C PRO A 178 23.77 -7.37 20.34
N GLY A 179 24.18 -6.37 19.54
CA GLY A 179 25.24 -6.51 18.52
C GLY A 179 24.80 -6.67 17.06
N SER A 180 23.49 -6.66 16.75
CA SER A 180 23.02 -6.80 15.34
C SER A 180 22.97 -5.48 14.55
N THR A 181 23.21 -4.34 15.19
CA THR A 181 23.35 -3.04 14.53
C THR A 181 24.78 -2.56 14.70
N ARG A 182 25.58 -2.79 13.64
CA ARG A 182 26.82 -2.08 13.41
C ARG A 182 26.74 -1.39 12.04
#